data_AF-H1BFD5-F1
#
_entry.id   AF-H1BFD5-F1
#
_cell.length_a   1.000
_cell.length_b   1.000
_cell.length_c   1.000
_cell.angle_alpha   90.00
_cell.angle_beta   90.00
_cell.angle_gamma   90.00
#
_symmetry.space_group_name_H-M   'P 1'
#
loop_
_entity.id
_entity.type
_entity.pdbx_description
1 polymer ?
#
loop_
_entity_poly.entity_id
_entity_poly.type
_entity_poly.pdbx_seq_one_letter_code
_entity_poly.pdbx_strand_id
1 'polypeptide(L)'
;MEDILDVYELPYDKKHPVVCMDEKPYQLLGEARELLPMIPRSDRKTDSEYVRNGTVSIFAFIEPPGRMHHVSVREHRTALDWAEEIRYITDDMYPDAEKIVLVMDNHKTFSLYKRYPP
;
A
#
# COMPACT_ATOMS: atom_id res chain seq x y z
N MET A 1 -16.10 -2.30 -15.27
CA MET A 1 -16.17 -2.98 -13.95
C MET A 1 -16.22 -4.48 -14.17
N GLU A 2 -17.03 -4.97 -15.11
CA GLU A 2 -17.05 -6.39 -15.51
C GLU A 2 -15.68 -6.89 -16.00
N ASP A 3 -14.98 -6.13 -16.85
CA ASP A 3 -13.63 -6.53 -17.35
C ASP A 3 -12.58 -6.75 -16.26
N ILE A 4 -12.74 -6.12 -15.09
CA ILE A 4 -11.82 -6.29 -13.95
C ILE A 4 -12.09 -7.62 -13.24
N LEU A 5 -13.35 -8.07 -13.21
CA LEU A 5 -13.71 -9.36 -12.62
C LEU A 5 -13.08 -10.50 -13.41
N ASP A 6 -13.09 -10.42 -14.75
CA ASP A 6 -12.42 -11.39 -15.62
C ASP A 6 -10.92 -11.50 -15.32
N VAL A 7 -10.26 -10.37 -15.01
CA VAL A 7 -8.85 -10.34 -14.60
C VAL A 7 -8.62 -11.08 -13.27
N TYR A 8 -9.55 -10.95 -12.32
CA TYR A 8 -9.47 -11.67 -11.04
C TYR A 8 -9.76 -13.17 -11.17
N GLU A 9 -10.51 -13.58 -12.19
CA GLU A 9 -10.83 -14.98 -12.47
C GLU A 9 -9.73 -15.71 -13.26
N LEU A 10 -8.70 -15.00 -13.73
CA LEU A 10 -7.59 -15.61 -14.44
C LEU A 10 -6.92 -16.71 -13.60
N PRO A 11 -6.54 -17.84 -14.21
CA PRO A 11 -5.78 -18.86 -13.52
C PRO A 11 -4.44 -18.28 -13.07
N TYR A 12 -3.97 -18.74 -11.91
CA TYR A 12 -2.69 -18.31 -11.38
C TYR A 12 -1.55 -18.61 -12.35
N ASP A 13 -0.79 -17.59 -12.72
CA ASP A 13 0.42 -17.68 -13.54
C ASP A 13 1.54 -16.82 -12.95
N LYS A 14 2.65 -17.47 -12.58
CA LYS A 14 3.84 -16.81 -12.02
C LYS A 14 4.54 -15.88 -13.00
N LYS A 15 4.40 -16.10 -14.31
CA LYS A 15 4.98 -15.26 -15.34
C LYS A 15 4.13 -14.02 -15.63
N HIS A 16 2.85 -14.09 -15.27
CA HIS A 16 1.84 -13.04 -15.48
C HIS A 16 1.08 -12.69 -14.17
N PRO A 17 1.79 -12.29 -13.09
CA PRO A 17 1.14 -12.04 -11.81
C PRO A 17 0.14 -10.90 -11.90
N VAL A 18 -1.03 -11.08 -11.25
CA VAL A 18 -2.06 -10.06 -11.10
C VAL A 18 -1.89 -9.41 -9.73
N VAL A 19 -1.38 -8.18 -9.73
CA VAL A 19 -1.06 -7.42 -8.52
C VAL A 19 -2.06 -6.28 -8.37
N CYS A 20 -2.72 -6.22 -7.22
CA CYS A 20 -3.57 -5.11 -6.82
C CYS A 20 -2.73 -4.09 -6.05
N MET A 21 -2.93 -2.82 -6.35
CA MET A 21 -2.29 -1.72 -5.65
C MET A 21 -3.35 -0.75 -5.14
N ASP A 22 -3.20 -0.35 -3.88
CA ASP A 22 -3.96 0.74 -3.28
C ASP A 22 -3.09 1.54 -2.31
N GLU A 23 -3.53 2.75 -2.01
CA GLU A 23 -2.82 3.69 -1.15
C GLU A 23 -3.76 4.41 -0.21
N LYS A 24 -3.37 4.51 1.06
CA LYS A 24 -4.19 5.11 2.10
C LYS A 24 -3.41 6.13 2.91
N PRO A 25 -3.86 7.39 3.00
CA PRO A 25 -3.33 8.31 3.98
C PRO A 25 -3.63 7.79 5.40
N TYR A 26 -2.65 7.89 6.28
CA TYR A 26 -2.75 7.46 7.67
C TYR A 26 -2.31 8.59 8.60
N GLN A 27 -3.14 8.92 9.58
CA GLN A 27 -2.84 9.94 10.57
C GLN A 27 -2.07 9.31 11.74
N LEU A 28 -0.94 9.91 12.08
CA LEU A 28 -0.18 9.51 13.26
C LEU A 28 -0.77 10.25 14.46
N LEU A 29 -1.43 9.51 15.34
CA LEU A 29 -2.08 10.07 16.53
C LEU A 29 -1.30 9.67 17.78
N GLY A 30 -0.95 10.67 18.58
CA GLY A 30 -0.38 10.49 19.92
C GLY A 30 -1.41 10.74 21.01
N GLU A 31 -1.08 10.31 22.23
CA GLU A 31 -1.91 10.57 23.40
C GLU A 31 -1.69 12.00 23.90
N ALA A 32 -2.77 12.74 24.14
CA ALA A 32 -2.68 14.09 24.71
C ALA A 32 -2.42 14.06 26.22
N ARG A 33 -2.72 12.95 26.89
CA ARG A 33 -2.62 12.78 28.34
C ARG A 33 -2.07 11.40 28.66
N GLU A 34 -1.36 11.33 29.79
CA GLU A 34 -0.88 10.06 30.31
C GLU A 34 -2.05 9.14 30.69
N LEU A 35 -1.99 7.88 30.26
CA LEU A 35 -3.02 6.90 30.58
C LEU A 35 -3.06 6.61 32.07
N LEU A 36 -4.28 6.49 32.60
CA LEU A 36 -4.46 6.01 33.96
C LEU A 36 -4.00 4.54 34.07
N PRO A 37 -3.42 4.15 35.23
CA PRO A 37 -3.08 2.75 35.49
C PRO A 37 -4.30 1.85 35.30
N MET A 38 -4.09 0.72 34.62
CA MET A 38 -5.14 -0.27 34.43
C MET A 38 -5.50 -0.94 35.75
N ILE A 39 -6.80 -1.08 36.03
CA ILE A 39 -7.31 -1.77 37.21
C ILE A 39 -7.63 -3.22 36.82
N PRO A 40 -7.29 -4.23 37.65
CA PRO A 40 -7.63 -5.61 37.36
C PRO A 40 -9.13 -5.79 37.09
N ARG A 41 -9.45 -6.59 36.06
CA ARG A 41 -10.84 -6.88 35.62
C ARG A 41 -11.60 -5.68 35.04
N SER A 42 -10.90 -4.61 34.68
CA SER A 42 -11.43 -3.50 33.88
C SER A 42 -10.64 -3.36 32.59
N ASP A 43 -11.33 -3.00 31.52
CA ASP A 43 -10.67 -2.66 30.25
C ASP A 43 -9.84 -1.37 30.40
N ARG A 44 -8.80 -1.27 29.56
CA ARG A 44 -8.01 -0.05 29.42
C ARG A 44 -8.89 1.07 28.88
N LYS A 45 -8.93 2.20 29.59
CA LYS A 45 -9.61 3.41 29.14
C LYS A 45 -8.57 4.37 28.59
N THR A 46 -8.73 4.75 27.34
CA THR A 46 -7.91 5.77 26.66
C THR A 46 -8.76 7.03 26.53
N ASP A 47 -8.16 8.19 26.77
CA ASP A 47 -8.83 9.47 26.55
C ASP A 47 -9.12 9.66 25.05
N SER A 48 -10.19 10.40 24.75
CA SER A 48 -10.58 10.75 23.39
C SER A 48 -9.74 11.87 22.79
N GLU A 49 -9.08 12.68 23.63
CA GLU A 49 -8.21 13.76 23.20
C GLU A 49 -6.86 13.22 22.69
N TYR A 50 -6.42 13.70 21.52
CA TYR A 50 -5.22 13.21 20.86
C TYR A 50 -4.39 14.34 20.24
N VAL A 51 -3.08 14.09 20.10
CA VAL A 51 -2.15 14.98 19.42
C VAL A 51 -1.93 14.48 17.99
N ARG A 52 -2.02 15.38 17.00
CA ARG A 52 -1.72 15.06 15.61
C ARG A 52 -0.21 15.14 15.38
N ASN A 53 0.41 14.00 15.11
CA ASN A 53 1.84 13.88 14.83
C ASN A 53 2.15 13.80 13.33
N GLY A 54 1.30 14.44 12.52
CA GLY A 54 1.41 14.43 11.05
C GLY A 54 0.69 13.26 10.40
N THR A 55 1.00 13.05 9.13
CA THR A 55 0.38 12.05 8.26
C THR A 55 1.42 11.35 7.41
N VAL A 56 1.19 10.07 7.15
CA VAL A 56 1.98 9.26 6.22
C VAL A 56 1.06 8.67 5.16
N SER A 57 1.63 8.12 4.09
CA SER A 57 0.92 7.34 3.09
C SER A 57 1.35 5.88 3.18
N ILE A 58 0.38 4.98 3.30
CA ILE A 58 0.61 3.54 3.27
C ILE A 58 0.31 3.09 1.84
N PHE A 59 1.28 2.43 1.20
CA PHE A 59 1.10 1.76 -0.08
C PHE A 59 0.98 0.25 0.19
N ALA A 60 0.00 -0.39 -0.41
CA ALA A 60 -0.22 -1.82 -0.29
C ALA A 60 -0.30 -2.46 -1.67
N PHE A 61 0.46 -3.54 -1.85
CA PHE A 61 0.48 -4.35 -3.04
C PHE A 61 0.16 -5.79 -2.66
N ILE A 62 -0.82 -6.38 -3.33
CA ILE A 62 -1.31 -7.72 -2.99
C ILE A 62 -1.50 -8.50 -4.28
N GLU A 63 -0.94 -9.70 -4.34
CA GLU A 63 -1.25 -10.69 -5.36
C GLU A 63 -2.16 -11.76 -4.74
N PRO A 64 -3.49 -11.68 -4.95
CA PRO A 64 -4.43 -12.58 -4.28
C PRO A 64 -4.14 -14.07 -4.51
N PRO A 65 -3.91 -14.56 -5.75
CA PRO A 65 -3.66 -15.98 -5.97
C PRO A 65 -2.24 -16.42 -5.59
N GLY A 66 -1.25 -15.54 -5.72
CA GLY A 66 0.15 -15.83 -5.39
C GLY A 66 0.50 -15.73 -3.91
N ARG A 67 -0.43 -15.23 -3.08
CA ARG A 67 -0.27 -15.06 -1.62
C ARG A 67 0.90 -14.15 -1.24
N MET A 68 1.32 -13.29 -2.16
CA MET A 68 2.35 -12.29 -1.93
C MET A 68 1.69 -10.97 -1.55
N HIS A 69 2.30 -10.27 -0.59
CA HIS A 69 1.90 -8.91 -0.25
C HIS A 69 3.13 -8.10 0.13
N HIS A 70 3.13 -6.83 -0.24
CA HIS A 70 4.13 -5.84 0.12
C HIS A 70 3.41 -4.60 0.64
N VAL A 71 3.90 -4.08 1.75
CA VAL A 71 3.36 -2.86 2.35
C VAL A 71 4.52 -1.94 2.66
N SER A 72 4.44 -0.70 2.20
CA SER A 72 5.41 0.33 2.51
C SER A 72 4.74 1.56 3.10
N VAL A 73 5.48 2.27 3.93
CA VAL A 73 5.04 3.53 4.54
C VAL A 73 5.96 4.64 4.04
N ARG A 74 5.37 5.67 3.45
CA ARG A 74 6.06 6.83 2.92
C ARG A 74 5.60 8.09 3.63
N GLU A 75 6.50 9.05 3.81
CA GLU A 75 6.16 10.34 4.41
C GLU A 75 5.20 11.13 3.50
N HIS A 76 5.32 10.95 2.18
CA HIS A 76 4.51 11.64 1.18
C HIS A 76 3.88 10.65 0.18
N ARG A 77 2.84 11.12 -0.51
CA ARG A 77 2.22 10.44 -1.66
C ARG A 77 2.54 11.22 -2.92
N THR A 78 3.80 11.17 -3.36
CA THR A 78 4.22 11.81 -4.60
C THR A 78 4.27 10.83 -5.76
N ALA A 79 4.29 11.38 -6.97
CA ALA A 79 4.53 10.59 -8.18
C ALA A 79 5.89 9.87 -8.17
N LEU A 80 6.89 10.39 -7.42
CA LEU A 80 8.20 9.76 -7.30
C LEU A 80 8.15 8.58 -6.32
N ASP A 81 7.45 8.73 -5.19
CA ASP A 81 7.23 7.63 -4.23
C ASP A 81 6.54 6.46 -4.93
N TRP A 82 5.49 6.75 -5.70
CA TRP A 82 4.79 5.73 -6.48
C TRP A 82 5.72 5.04 -7.50
N ALA A 83 6.54 5.80 -8.22
CA ALA A 83 7.46 5.22 -9.21
C ALA A 83 8.51 4.30 -8.56
N GLU A 84 8.97 4.64 -7.35
CA GLU A 84 9.87 3.79 -6.57
C GLU A 84 9.21 2.48 -6.12
N GLU A 85 7.94 2.51 -5.72
CA GLU A 85 7.20 1.29 -5.39
C GLU A 85 6.99 0.40 -6.63
N ILE A 86 6.66 0.98 -7.78
CA ILE A 86 6.54 0.21 -9.03
C ILE A 86 7.86 -0.46 -9.36
N ARG A 87 8.98 0.26 -9.22
CA ARG A 87 10.31 -0.32 -9.45
C ARG A 87 10.61 -1.47 -8.50
N TYR A 88 10.28 -1.34 -7.21
CA TYR A 88 10.46 -2.43 -6.25
C TYR A 88 9.67 -3.68 -6.66
N ILE A 89 8.44 -3.50 -7.15
CA ILE A 89 7.60 -4.63 -7.57
C ILE A 89 8.17 -5.31 -8.81
N THR A 90 8.71 -4.55 -9.76
CA THR A 90 9.29 -5.11 -10.99
C THR A 90 10.66 -5.74 -10.74
N ASP A 91 11.54 -5.05 -10.01
CA ASP A 91 12.95 -5.42 -9.89
C ASP A 91 13.19 -6.42 -8.75
N ASP A 92 12.45 -6.31 -7.65
CA ASP A 92 12.70 -7.10 -6.43
C ASP A 92 11.61 -8.16 -6.17
N MET A 93 10.33 -7.80 -6.31
CA MET A 93 9.22 -8.71 -5.98
C MET A 93 8.94 -9.73 -7.08
N TYR A 94 9.02 -9.33 -8.34
CA TYR A 94 8.77 -10.17 -9.52
C TYR A 94 9.84 -10.04 -10.61
N PRO A 95 11.14 -10.26 -10.28
CA PRO A 95 12.24 -10.09 -11.24
C PRO A 95 12.14 -11.01 -12.47
N ASP A 96 11.49 -12.17 -12.33
CA ASP A 96 11.36 -13.19 -13.37
C ASP A 96 10.02 -13.14 -14.12
N ALA A 97 9.14 -12.17 -13.82
CA ALA A 97 7.86 -12.02 -14.50
C ALA A 97 8.06 -11.41 -15.90
N GLU A 98 7.34 -11.93 -16.88
CA GLU A 98 7.37 -11.37 -18.24
C GLU A 98 6.49 -10.12 -18.32
N LYS A 99 5.40 -10.10 -17.55
CA LYS A 99 4.49 -8.97 -17.47
C LYS A 99 3.74 -9.00 -16.15
N ILE A 100 3.65 -7.85 -15.49
CA ILE A 100 2.82 -7.70 -14.29
C ILE A 100 1.50 -7.04 -14.69
N VAL A 101 0.38 -7.66 -14.35
CA VAL A 101 -0.96 -7.07 -14.51
C VAL A 101 -1.27 -6.27 -13.26
N LEU A 102 -1.03 -4.96 -13.32
CA LEU A 102 -1.30 -4.06 -12.21
C LEU A 102 -2.74 -3.57 -12.24
N VAL A 103 -3.54 -3.97 -11.26
CA VAL A 103 -4.87 -3.45 -11.00
C VAL A 103 -4.76 -2.35 -9.96
N MET A 104 -5.11 -1.13 -10.33
CA MET A 104 -5.03 0.04 -9.45
C MET A 104 -6.14 1.05 -9.78
N ASP A 105 -6.27 2.09 -8.96
CA ASP A 105 -7.15 3.21 -9.25
C ASP A 105 -6.68 4.03 -10.47
N ASN A 106 -7.45 5.03 -10.89
CA ASN A 106 -7.14 5.83 -12.07
C ASN A 106 -6.07 6.89 -11.77
N HIS A 107 -4.83 6.45 -11.55
CA HIS A 107 -3.67 7.30 -11.30
C HIS A 107 -3.12 7.89 -12.60
N LYS A 108 -2.56 9.11 -12.54
CA LYS A 108 -1.89 9.71 -13.71
C LYS A 108 -0.57 8.97 -13.95
N THR A 109 -0.48 8.24 -15.06
CA THR A 109 0.63 7.34 -15.46
C THR A 109 1.95 8.03 -15.83
N PHE A 110 2.02 9.36 -15.83
CA PHE A 110 3.23 10.11 -16.19
C PHE A 110 4.34 10.10 -15.12
N SER A 111 4.16 9.39 -14.02
CA SER A 111 5.05 9.32 -12.86
C SER A 111 6.37 8.59 -13.15
N LEU A 112 6.37 7.51 -13.94
CA LEU A 112 7.60 6.75 -14.25
C LEU A 112 8.63 7.62 -14.97
N TYR A 113 8.20 8.31 -16.04
CA TYR A 113 9.05 9.20 -16.83
C TYR A 113 9.53 10.45 -16.08
N LYS A 114 8.93 10.77 -14.93
CA LYS A 114 9.43 11.83 -14.04
C LYS A 114 10.59 11.37 -13.18
N ARG A 115 10.65 10.08 -12.83
CA ARG A 115 11.66 9.52 -11.92
C ARG A 115 12.81 8.87 -12.68
N TYR A 116 12.52 8.15 -13.76
CA TYR A 116 13.48 7.35 -14.50
C TYR A 116 13.62 7.86 -15.94
N PRO A 117 14.85 7.97 -16.46
CA PRO A 117 15.07 8.23 -17.88
C PRO A 117 14.52 7.07 -18.73
N PRO A 118 14.12 7.33 -19.98
CA PRO A 118 13.65 6.31 -20.91
C PRO A 118 14.73 5.29 -21.28
#